data_AF-A0A926H5Z7-F1
#
_entry.id   AF-A0A926H5Z7-F1
#
_cell.length_a   1.000
_cell.length_b   1.000
_cell.length_c   1.000
_cell.angle_alpha   90.00
_cell.angle_beta   90.00
_cell.angle_gamma   90.00
#
_symmetry.space_group_name_H-M   'P 1'
#
loop_
_entity.id
_entity.type
_entity.pdbx_description
1 polymer ?
#
loop_
_entity_poly.entity_id
_entity_poly.type
_entity_poly.pdbx_seq_one_letter_code
_entity_poly.pdbx_strand_id
1 'polypeptide(L)'
;MLTKLPMAAPGDQTIFVIDFDSTFTKVEGLDVLGEISLTGRPDRDAVLAQIKTITDLGMSGQLSLAESINRRLELLHAHRDHLPRLVETLLTKISDSFQRNRGFLTENADHIYVISSGFKEFILPIVTSLGVKEDHVFANTFVYDEAGNIVGCDQENPLSTDKGKVKLMRDLNLNGDVYVIGDGYTDYEIREAGLANRFYAFTENVERPAVIEKADHIAPSLDEFLYHNSLSRSQSYPKSRIKVLLLENVHPVAVQLFEEEGFNVDIRKGALDEDELIEAIRDVSILGIRSKTQVTGRVLANANKLMTIGAFCIGTNQIDLDTARDRGIAVFNAPYSNTRSVVELAIGEIIMLIRNIVPKSNLMHQGTWDKSAKNSFEVRGKKLGLVGYGNIGTQLSVVAEALGMEVYFYDVVDKLALGNARKCKTLDELLSIADIISMHTDGRKENKNLISYREFGLMKNGVIFLNLSRGHVVDLPALVDALERGKVIGAGIDVYPYEPKTNNEEFINELRSQPNVILTPHIG
;
A
#
# COMPACT_ATOMS: atom_id res chain seq x y z
N MET A 1 14.45 26.21 -21.32
CA MET A 1 15.51 27.10 -20.80
C MET A 1 15.28 27.30 -19.32
N LEU A 2 15.93 26.50 -18.48
CA LEU A 2 15.89 26.65 -17.03
C LEU A 2 16.78 27.85 -16.67
N THR A 3 16.16 28.98 -16.32
CA THR A 3 16.85 30.12 -15.72
C THR A 3 17.47 29.66 -14.41
N LYS A 4 18.80 29.65 -14.35
CA LYS A 4 19.56 29.53 -13.10
C LYS A 4 19.02 30.58 -12.13
N LEU A 5 18.51 30.13 -10.98
CA LEU A 5 18.25 30.99 -9.84
C LEU A 5 19.55 31.72 -9.47
N PRO A 6 19.50 32.98 -9.02
CA PRO A 6 20.70 33.74 -8.71
C PRO A 6 21.46 33.05 -7.58
N MET A 7 22.77 32.85 -7.74
CA MET A 7 23.65 32.51 -6.62
C MET A 7 23.61 33.65 -5.60
N ALA A 8 23.37 33.30 -4.34
CA ALA A 8 23.43 34.23 -3.21
C ALA A 8 24.81 34.92 -3.15
N ALA A 9 24.83 36.17 -2.70
CA ALA A 9 26.02 36.99 -2.61
C ALA A 9 27.03 36.42 -1.57
N PRO A 10 28.34 36.70 -1.72
CA PRO A 10 29.36 36.18 -0.82
C PRO A 10 29.26 36.88 0.54
N GLY A 11 28.67 36.18 1.52
CA GLY A 11 28.35 36.67 2.86
C GLY A 11 27.21 35.90 3.55
N ASP A 12 26.41 35.15 2.78
CA ASP A 12 25.16 34.49 3.19
C ASP A 12 25.21 32.95 2.97
N GLN A 13 26.24 32.27 3.48
CA GLN A 13 26.34 30.80 3.34
C GLN A 13 25.64 30.08 4.50
N THR A 14 24.66 29.23 4.17
CA THR A 14 24.00 28.35 5.13
C THR A 14 24.87 27.14 5.43
N ILE A 15 25.06 26.84 6.71
CA ILE A 15 25.80 25.70 7.23
C ILE A 15 24.81 24.72 7.83
N PHE A 16 24.94 23.45 7.48
CA PHE A 16 24.06 22.37 7.94
C PHE A 16 24.79 21.53 8.99
N VAL A 17 24.32 21.58 10.23
CA VAL A 17 24.80 20.71 11.30
C VAL A 17 23.80 19.58 11.45
N ILE A 18 24.24 18.34 11.22
CA ILE A 18 23.36 17.19 11.15
C ILE A 18 23.81 16.15 12.18
N ASP A 19 22.88 15.70 13.02
CA ASP A 19 23.13 14.57 13.91
C ASP A 19 23.17 13.24 13.15
N PHE A 20 23.80 12.23 13.74
CA PHE A 20 23.94 10.92 13.11
C PHE A 20 22.84 9.94 13.54
N ASP A 21 22.81 9.60 14.82
CA ASP A 21 21.90 8.61 15.37
C ASP A 21 20.45 9.10 15.24
N SER A 22 19.53 8.20 14.91
CA SER A 22 18.10 8.51 14.69
C SER A 22 17.83 9.63 13.64
N THR A 23 18.85 10.09 12.90
CA THR A 23 18.78 11.14 11.87
C THR A 23 19.35 10.66 10.52
N PHE A 24 20.67 10.44 10.41
CA PHE A 24 21.26 9.76 9.25
C PHE A 24 20.92 8.27 9.23
N THR A 25 20.85 7.65 10.41
CA THR A 25 20.45 6.24 10.59
C THR A 25 19.07 6.15 11.22
N LYS A 26 18.33 5.09 10.86
CA LYS A 26 17.01 4.75 11.41
C LYS A 26 17.03 4.29 12.86
N VAL A 27 18.22 4.16 13.44
CA VAL A 27 18.49 3.47 14.71
C VAL A 27 19.63 4.16 15.44
N GLU A 28 19.72 3.88 16.73
CA GLU A 28 20.81 4.28 17.63
C GLU A 28 21.99 3.31 17.50
N GLY A 29 23.19 3.81 17.22
CA GLY A 29 24.37 2.99 16.91
C GLY A 29 24.84 2.12 18.07
N LEU A 30 24.75 2.61 19.31
CA LEU A 30 25.10 1.81 20.50
C LEU A 30 24.09 0.68 20.78
N ASP A 31 22.81 0.90 20.50
CA ASP A 31 21.79 -0.13 20.68
C ASP A 31 22.06 -1.31 19.73
N VAL A 32 22.38 -1.01 18.45
CA VAL A 32 22.77 -2.03 17.46
C VAL A 32 24.10 -2.71 17.83
N LEU A 33 25.06 -1.95 18.37
CA LEU A 33 26.30 -2.55 18.88
C LEU A 33 26.03 -3.56 19.99
N GLY A 34 25.06 -3.27 20.86
CA GLY A 34 24.60 -4.19 21.90
C GLY A 34 23.97 -5.45 21.33
N GLU A 35 23.16 -5.33 20.29
CA GLU A 35 22.56 -6.50 19.62
C GLU A 35 23.62 -7.46 19.09
N ILE A 36 24.76 -6.92 18.64
CA ILE A 36 25.89 -7.67 18.12
C ILE A 36 26.73 -8.24 19.26
N SER A 37 27.20 -7.40 20.19
CA SER A 37 28.16 -7.80 21.24
C SER A 37 27.57 -8.79 22.25
N LEU A 38 26.26 -8.75 22.48
CA LEU A 38 25.58 -9.60 23.45
C LEU A 38 25.05 -10.90 22.82
N THR A 39 25.40 -11.19 21.57
CA THR A 39 24.98 -12.42 20.89
C THR A 39 25.41 -13.66 21.68
N GLY A 40 24.46 -14.57 21.98
CA GLY A 40 24.73 -15.82 22.69
C GLY A 40 24.73 -15.70 24.22
N ARG A 41 24.54 -14.51 24.79
CA ARG A 41 24.38 -14.34 26.25
C ARG A 41 22.97 -14.69 26.72
N PRO A 42 22.83 -15.35 27.89
CA PRO A 42 21.53 -15.71 28.45
C PRO A 42 20.71 -14.50 28.96
N ASP A 43 21.38 -13.39 29.27
CA ASP A 43 20.78 -12.14 29.77
C ASP A 43 20.60 -11.07 28.69
N ARG A 44 20.83 -11.41 27.41
CA ARG A 44 20.85 -10.48 26.27
C ARG A 44 19.64 -9.53 26.25
N ASP A 45 18.43 -10.08 26.25
CA ASP A 45 17.21 -9.27 26.07
C ASP A 45 16.99 -8.30 27.25
N ALA A 46 17.38 -8.71 28.46
CA ALA A 46 17.31 -7.86 29.64
C ALA A 46 18.32 -6.70 29.58
N VAL A 47 19.54 -6.97 29.12
CA VAL A 47 20.58 -5.94 28.97
C VAL A 47 20.22 -4.97 27.83
N LEU A 48 19.71 -5.46 26.70
CA LEU A 48 19.26 -4.60 25.59
C LEU A 48 18.13 -3.66 26.02
N ALA A 49 17.16 -4.16 26.80
CA ALA A 49 16.09 -3.32 27.34
C ALA A 49 16.63 -2.22 28.28
N GLN A 50 17.65 -2.53 29.08
CA GLN A 50 18.32 -1.53 29.94
C GLN A 50 19.06 -0.47 29.11
N ILE A 51 19.83 -0.89 28.10
CA ILE A 51 20.53 0.03 27.19
C ILE A 51 19.54 0.98 26.54
N LYS A 52 18.45 0.46 25.97
CA LYS A 52 17.40 1.28 25.35
C LYS A 52 16.80 2.29 26.32
N THR A 53 16.50 1.86 27.55
CA THR A 53 15.97 2.76 28.59
C THR A 53 16.96 3.89 28.90
N ILE A 54 18.26 3.60 28.98
CA ILE A 54 19.30 4.62 29.22
C ILE A 54 19.43 5.57 28.02
N THR A 55 19.32 5.05 26.80
CA THR A 55 19.30 5.86 25.57
C THR A 55 18.11 6.83 25.59
N ASP A 56 16.90 6.36 25.87
CA ASP A 56 15.70 7.20 25.94
C ASP A 56 15.77 8.29 27.02
N LEU A 57 16.32 7.97 28.20
CA LEU A 57 16.53 8.94 29.29
C LEU A 57 17.58 9.99 28.93
N GLY A 58 18.66 9.60 28.26
CA GLY A 58 19.69 10.54 27.78
C GLY A 58 19.15 11.48 26.70
N MET A 59 18.46 10.93 25.69
CA MET A 59 17.92 11.70 24.57
C MET A 59 16.79 12.65 24.96
N SER A 60 16.04 12.33 26.03
CA SER A 60 15.02 13.21 26.62
C SER A 60 15.58 14.28 27.58
N GLY A 61 16.89 14.26 27.88
CA GLY A 61 17.53 15.18 28.81
C GLY A 61 17.27 14.88 30.30
N GLN A 62 16.70 13.70 30.62
CA GLN A 62 16.45 13.27 32.00
C GLN A 62 17.70 12.68 32.67
N LEU A 63 18.65 12.19 31.87
CA LEU A 63 19.96 11.71 32.30
C LEU A 63 21.05 12.57 31.64
N SER A 64 22.14 12.86 32.36
CA SER A 64 23.28 13.54 31.76
C SER A 64 23.88 12.71 30.62
N LEU A 65 24.44 13.38 29.61
CA LEU A 65 24.98 12.70 28.42
C LEU A 65 26.16 11.80 28.79
N ALA A 66 27.06 12.33 29.63
CA ALA A 66 28.23 11.60 30.11
C ALA A 66 27.83 10.33 30.87
N GLU A 67 26.82 10.43 31.74
CA GLU A 67 26.30 9.28 32.49
C GLU A 67 25.60 8.27 31.58
N SER A 68 24.83 8.74 30.60
CA SER A 68 24.17 7.88 29.60
C SER A 68 25.19 7.08 28.78
N ILE A 69 26.27 7.72 28.31
CA ILE A 69 27.33 7.06 27.55
C ILE A 69 28.03 6.02 28.42
N ASN A 70 28.51 6.42 29.61
CA ASN A 70 29.28 5.52 30.48
C ASN A 70 28.49 4.27 30.89
N ARG A 71 27.23 4.45 31.33
CA ARG A 71 26.36 3.31 31.70
C ARG A 71 26.09 2.37 30.52
N ARG A 72 25.91 2.91 29.30
CA ARG A 72 25.70 2.06 28.11
C ARG A 72 26.96 1.28 27.76
N LEU A 73 28.13 1.92 27.76
CA LEU A 73 29.40 1.26 27.46
C LEU A 73 29.71 0.12 28.45
N GLU A 74 29.45 0.32 29.74
CA GLU A 74 29.59 -0.72 30.77
C GLU A 74 28.71 -1.94 30.50
N LEU A 75 27.50 -1.76 29.96
CA LEU A 75 26.57 -2.85 29.65
C LEU A 75 26.88 -3.56 28.32
N LEU A 76 27.53 -2.89 27.38
CA LEU A 76 27.75 -3.42 26.03
C LEU A 76 28.75 -4.58 25.99
N HIS A 77 29.80 -4.55 26.82
CA HIS A 77 30.91 -5.51 26.78
C HIS A 77 31.44 -5.74 25.35
N ALA A 78 31.51 -4.66 24.56
CA ALA A 78 31.83 -4.75 23.13
C ALA A 78 33.33 -4.83 22.87
N HIS A 79 33.71 -5.48 21.77
CA HIS A 79 35.09 -5.61 21.31
C HIS A 79 35.27 -4.90 19.97
N ARG A 80 36.48 -4.41 19.66
CA ARG A 80 36.77 -3.72 18.39
C ARG A 80 36.39 -4.53 17.14
N ASP A 81 36.43 -5.86 17.22
CA ASP A 81 36.07 -6.76 16.12
C ASP A 81 34.56 -6.78 15.80
N HIS A 82 33.72 -6.23 16.67
CA HIS A 82 32.30 -6.07 16.40
C HIS A 82 32.01 -4.87 15.47
N LEU A 83 32.93 -3.90 15.37
CA LEU A 83 32.71 -2.65 14.65
C LEU A 83 32.49 -2.82 13.14
N PRO A 84 33.24 -3.68 12.41
CA PRO A 84 32.96 -3.92 11.00
C PRO A 84 31.53 -4.40 10.75
N ARG A 85 31.05 -5.35 11.56
CA ARG A 85 29.67 -5.87 11.47
C ARG A 85 28.63 -4.81 11.84
N LEU A 86 28.94 -3.94 12.80
CA LEU A 86 28.09 -2.80 13.14
C LEU A 86 27.94 -1.87 11.93
N VAL A 87 29.05 -1.48 11.29
CA VAL A 87 29.04 -0.61 10.11
C VAL A 87 28.23 -1.24 8.96
N GLU A 88 28.45 -2.52 8.67
CA GLU A 88 27.66 -3.24 7.65
C GLU A 88 26.16 -3.20 7.97
N THR A 89 25.80 -3.40 9.25
CA THR A 89 24.40 -3.36 9.69
C THR A 89 23.81 -1.96 9.52
N LEU A 90 24.50 -0.93 9.99
CA LEU A 90 24.04 0.45 9.95
C LEU A 90 23.94 1.01 8.52
N LEU A 91 24.80 0.55 7.58
CA LEU A 91 24.66 0.91 6.15
C LEU A 91 23.32 0.46 5.56
N THR A 92 22.73 -0.63 6.06
CA THR A 92 21.37 -1.07 5.66
C THR A 92 20.25 -0.28 6.35
N LYS A 93 20.60 0.57 7.31
CA LYS A 93 19.68 1.33 8.16
C LYS A 93 19.85 2.84 7.96
N ILE A 94 20.40 3.31 6.85
CA ILE A 94 20.42 4.74 6.52
C ILE A 94 18.98 5.19 6.27
N SER A 95 18.57 6.34 6.80
CA SER A 95 17.25 6.94 6.59
C SER A 95 16.96 7.16 5.11
N ASP A 96 15.70 6.92 4.73
CA ASP A 96 15.34 6.79 3.32
C ASP A 96 15.46 8.13 2.60
N SER A 97 15.14 9.24 3.27
CA SER A 97 15.31 10.57 2.68
C SER A 97 16.76 10.98 2.48
N PHE A 98 17.68 10.54 3.35
CA PHE A 98 19.12 10.74 3.17
C PHE A 98 19.66 9.90 2.00
N GLN A 99 19.21 8.65 1.86
CA GLN A 99 19.57 7.82 0.70
C GLN A 99 19.11 8.46 -0.61
N ARG A 100 17.88 8.99 -0.66
CA ARG A 100 17.33 9.68 -1.85
C ARG A 100 18.08 10.96 -2.20
N ASN A 101 18.55 11.71 -1.19
CA ASN A 101 19.15 13.03 -1.37
C ASN A 101 20.68 13.03 -1.23
N ARG A 102 21.36 11.94 -1.61
CA ARG A 102 22.85 11.89 -1.68
C ARG A 102 23.45 13.02 -2.54
N GLY A 103 22.75 13.44 -3.58
CA GLY A 103 23.15 14.59 -4.40
C GLY A 103 23.30 15.88 -3.58
N PHE A 104 22.35 16.15 -2.68
CA PHE A 104 22.44 17.30 -1.78
C PHE A 104 23.66 17.22 -0.86
N LEU A 105 23.93 16.03 -0.29
CA LEU A 105 25.06 15.83 0.62
C LEU A 105 26.41 16.06 -0.07
N THR A 106 26.55 15.53 -1.29
CA THR A 106 27.78 15.71 -2.10
C THR A 106 27.96 17.13 -2.61
N GLU A 107 26.88 17.78 -3.07
CA GLU A 107 26.91 19.16 -3.58
C GLU A 107 27.22 20.19 -2.48
N ASN A 108 26.85 19.89 -1.24
CA ASN A 108 27.00 20.79 -0.08
C ASN A 108 28.02 20.26 0.93
N ALA A 109 28.94 19.37 0.52
CA ALA A 109 29.90 18.73 1.42
C ALA A 109 30.79 19.75 2.17
N ASP A 110 31.08 20.90 1.55
CA ASP A 110 31.80 22.03 2.16
C ASP A 110 31.02 22.75 3.27
N HIS A 111 29.72 22.52 3.38
CA HIS A 111 28.81 23.22 4.29
C HIS A 111 28.06 22.29 5.24
N ILE A 112 28.28 20.97 5.14
CA ILE A 112 27.67 19.97 6.01
C ILE A 112 28.69 19.54 7.05
N TYR A 113 28.28 19.63 8.31
CA TYR A 113 29.00 19.17 9.49
C TYR A 113 28.18 18.08 10.18
N VAL A 114 28.79 16.92 10.39
CA VAL A 114 28.17 15.85 11.19
C VAL A 114 28.68 15.98 12.61
N ILE A 115 27.79 16.34 13.54
CA ILE A 115 28.12 16.51 14.95
C ILE A 115 27.23 15.60 15.77
N SER A 116 27.81 14.52 16.27
CA SER A 116 27.06 13.49 17.00
C SER A 116 27.71 13.14 18.33
N SER A 117 26.87 12.78 19.30
CA SER A 117 27.32 12.18 20.56
C SER A 117 27.63 10.68 20.42
N GLY A 118 27.40 10.09 19.24
CA GLY A 118 27.84 8.73 18.88
C GLY A 118 29.35 8.64 18.64
N PHE A 119 29.80 7.55 17.99
CA PHE A 119 31.23 7.21 17.90
C PHE A 119 31.75 7.20 16.46
N LYS A 120 32.91 7.83 16.27
CA LYS A 120 33.54 8.07 14.98
C LYS A 120 33.80 6.79 14.21
N GLU A 121 34.10 5.69 14.90
CA GLU A 121 34.43 4.39 14.34
C GLU A 121 33.33 3.80 13.46
N PHE A 122 32.05 4.09 13.78
CA PHE A 122 30.94 3.67 12.93
C PHE A 122 30.32 4.83 12.13
N ILE A 123 30.38 6.06 12.64
CA ILE A 123 29.82 7.23 11.96
C ILE A 123 30.60 7.54 10.68
N LEU A 124 31.93 7.63 10.78
CA LEU A 124 32.77 8.12 9.70
C LEU A 124 32.63 7.29 8.42
N PRO A 125 32.70 5.94 8.43
CA PRO A 125 32.52 5.13 7.21
C PRO A 125 31.17 5.33 6.53
N ILE A 126 30.12 5.62 7.32
CA ILE A 126 28.74 5.73 6.81
C ILE A 126 28.53 7.09 6.16
N VAL A 127 28.82 8.18 6.86
CA VAL A 127 28.55 9.53 6.33
C VAL A 127 29.49 9.91 5.18
N THR A 128 30.74 9.42 5.19
CA THR A 128 31.66 9.60 4.05
C THR A 128 31.20 8.84 2.81
N SER A 129 30.60 7.65 2.97
CA SER A 129 29.99 6.92 1.85
C SER A 129 28.82 7.69 1.19
N LEU A 130 28.24 8.65 1.91
CA LEU A 130 27.16 9.52 1.44
C LEU A 130 27.66 10.88 0.90
N GLY A 131 28.97 11.15 0.98
CA GLY A 131 29.60 12.36 0.43
C GLY A 131 29.99 13.43 1.44
N VAL A 132 29.80 13.20 2.75
CA VAL A 132 30.28 14.12 3.80
C VAL A 132 31.80 14.04 3.90
N LYS A 133 32.47 15.18 4.10
CA LYS A 133 33.93 15.21 4.26
C LYS A 133 34.36 14.71 5.63
N GLU A 134 35.45 13.94 5.67
CA GLU A 134 35.99 13.36 6.90
C GLU A 134 36.38 14.41 7.96
N ASP A 135 36.93 15.55 7.53
CA ASP A 135 37.30 16.68 8.42
C ASP A 135 36.08 17.46 8.94
N HIS A 136 34.87 17.15 8.46
CA HIS A 136 33.61 17.71 8.92
C HIS A 136 32.81 16.73 9.80
N VAL A 137 33.41 15.60 10.19
CA VAL A 137 32.78 14.58 11.06
C VAL A 137 33.37 14.65 12.47
N PHE A 138 32.53 15.08 13.40
CA PHE A 138 32.85 15.21 14.82
C PHE A 138 31.98 14.25 15.64
N ALA A 139 32.64 13.34 16.34
CA ALA A 139 32.01 12.31 17.16
C ALA A 139 32.96 11.92 18.31
N ASN A 140 32.45 11.16 19.27
CA ASN A 140 33.27 10.51 20.29
C ASN A 140 34.18 9.43 19.67
N THR A 141 35.16 8.96 20.43
CA THR A 141 36.06 7.86 20.02
C THR A 141 36.16 6.88 21.17
N PHE A 142 36.19 5.58 20.86
CA PHE A 142 36.29 4.53 21.87
C PHE A 142 37.69 4.47 22.47
N VAL A 143 37.74 4.12 23.76
CA VAL A 143 38.97 3.74 24.45
C VAL A 143 39.00 2.23 24.57
N TYR A 144 40.16 1.64 24.25
CA TYR A 144 40.36 0.19 24.23
C TYR A 144 41.34 -0.24 25.32
N ASP A 145 41.11 -1.42 25.90
CA ASP A 145 42.14 -2.12 26.68
C ASP A 145 43.15 -2.85 25.77
N GLU A 146 44.17 -3.47 26.37
CA GLU A 146 45.19 -4.24 25.63
C GLU A 146 44.62 -5.43 24.85
N ALA A 147 43.48 -5.96 25.29
CA ALA A 147 42.80 -7.07 24.63
C ALA A 147 41.91 -6.60 23.47
N GLY A 148 41.66 -5.30 23.31
CA GLY A 148 40.79 -4.72 22.28
C GLY A 148 39.33 -4.56 22.71
N ASN A 149 39.01 -4.74 24.00
CA ASN A 149 37.68 -4.47 24.52
C ASN A 149 37.44 -2.97 24.61
N ILE A 150 36.23 -2.54 24.30
CA ILE A 150 35.79 -1.16 24.47
C ILE A 150 35.53 -0.95 25.97
N VAL A 151 36.35 -0.12 26.61
CA VAL A 151 36.30 0.14 28.05
C VAL A 151 35.81 1.54 28.40
N GLY A 152 35.63 2.41 27.40
CA GLY A 152 35.17 3.77 27.61
C GLY A 152 35.17 4.61 26.34
N CYS A 153 35.07 5.91 26.53
CA CYS A 153 35.22 6.93 25.49
C CYS A 153 36.26 7.98 25.90
N ASP A 154 36.82 8.68 24.92
CA ASP A 154 37.75 9.78 25.14
C ASP A 154 37.12 10.90 25.98
N GLN A 155 37.58 11.05 27.22
CA GLN A 155 37.07 12.01 28.19
C GLN A 155 37.55 13.44 27.92
N GLU A 156 38.58 13.63 27.08
CA GLU A 156 39.04 14.96 26.68
C GLU A 156 38.19 15.53 25.53
N ASN A 157 37.48 14.66 24.79
CA ASN A 157 36.60 15.08 23.71
C ASN A 157 35.37 15.83 24.28
N PRO A 158 35.08 17.07 23.83
CA PRO A 158 33.94 17.82 24.35
C PRO A 158 32.61 17.07 24.20
N LEU A 159 32.45 16.26 23.15
CA LEU A 159 31.23 15.49 22.85
C LEU A 159 30.95 14.34 23.85
N SER A 160 31.88 14.03 24.76
CA SER A 160 31.66 13.06 25.84
C SER A 160 31.05 13.70 27.08
N THR A 161 30.94 15.04 27.10
CA THR A 161 30.48 15.82 28.26
C THR A 161 29.15 16.51 28.01
N ASP A 162 28.47 16.91 29.09
CA ASP A 162 27.25 17.72 28.99
C ASP A 162 27.51 19.03 28.24
N LYS A 163 26.56 19.39 27.37
CA LYS A 163 26.66 20.51 26.42
C LYS A 163 27.86 20.39 25.48
N GLY A 164 28.32 19.17 25.21
CA GLY A 164 29.47 18.90 24.34
C GLY A 164 29.32 19.48 22.93
N LYS A 165 28.16 19.30 22.31
CA LYS A 165 27.86 19.88 20.99
C LYS A 165 27.96 21.41 21.01
N VAL A 166 27.47 22.06 22.07
CA VAL A 166 27.57 23.52 22.26
C VAL A 166 29.02 23.98 22.39
N LYS A 167 29.84 23.27 23.18
CA LYS A 167 31.28 23.60 23.34
C LYS A 167 32.00 23.49 22.00
N LEU A 168 31.84 22.36 21.31
CA LEU A 168 32.44 22.14 20.00
C LEU A 168 32.00 23.21 18.99
N MET A 169 30.72 23.56 18.95
CA MET A 169 30.22 24.59 18.04
C MET A 169 30.85 25.96 18.28
N ARG A 170 31.18 26.32 19.53
CA ARG A 170 31.92 27.56 19.83
C ARG A 170 33.35 27.49 19.32
N ASP A 171 34.00 26.34 19.48
CA ASP A 171 35.39 26.14 19.07
C ASP A 171 35.53 26.14 17.54
N LEU A 172 34.56 25.54 16.83
CA LEU A 172 34.50 25.57 15.37
C LEU A 172 34.27 26.99 14.82
N ASN A 173 33.61 27.86 15.60
CA ASN A 173 33.35 29.26 15.27
C ASN A 173 32.85 29.43 13.82
N LEU A 174 31.81 28.67 13.48
CA LEU A 174 31.26 28.59 12.13
C LEU A 174 30.67 29.95 11.71
N ASN A 175 31.10 30.47 10.56
CA ASN A 175 30.65 31.76 10.03
C ASN A 175 29.54 31.54 8.99
N GLY A 176 28.29 31.89 9.34
CA GLY A 176 27.15 31.78 8.43
C GLY A 176 25.84 31.49 9.17
N ASP A 177 24.78 31.23 8.42
CA ASP A 177 23.48 30.80 8.97
C ASP A 177 23.53 29.30 9.29
N VAL A 178 23.51 28.94 10.57
CA VAL A 178 23.62 27.55 11.02
C VAL A 178 22.24 26.93 11.21
N TYR A 179 21.92 25.90 10.44
CA TYR A 179 20.71 25.09 10.57
C TYR A 179 21.06 23.73 11.14
N VAL A 180 20.47 23.41 12.29
CA VAL A 180 20.67 22.13 12.98
C VAL A 180 19.52 21.19 12.63
N ILE A 181 19.85 19.95 12.26
CA ILE A 181 18.91 18.86 11.97
C ILE A 181 19.24 17.70 12.92
N GLY A 182 18.31 17.33 13.78
CA GLY A 182 18.48 16.21 14.70
C GLY A 182 17.18 15.87 15.42
N ASP A 183 17.11 14.70 16.03
CA ASP A 183 15.95 14.24 16.80
C ASP A 183 16.10 14.46 18.32
N GLY A 184 17.33 14.73 18.79
CA GLY A 184 17.69 14.75 20.21
C GLY A 184 17.60 16.11 20.89
N TYR A 185 17.51 16.09 22.23
CA TYR A 185 17.55 17.32 23.03
C TYR A 185 18.91 18.05 22.91
N THR A 186 20.02 17.30 22.82
CA THR A 186 21.37 17.86 22.69
C THR A 186 21.58 18.66 21.41
N ASP A 187 20.80 18.39 20.37
CA ASP A 187 20.82 19.15 19.12
C ASP A 187 20.13 20.50 19.29
N TYR A 188 18.96 20.48 19.95
CA TYR A 188 18.25 21.69 20.35
C TYR A 188 19.09 22.59 21.27
N GLU A 189 19.95 22.04 22.13
CA GLU A 189 20.83 22.84 23.00
C GLU A 189 21.75 23.80 22.21
N ILE A 190 22.13 23.46 20.97
CA ILE A 190 22.91 24.34 20.09
C ILE A 190 22.11 25.62 19.77
N ARG A 191 20.82 25.44 19.47
CA ARG A 191 19.87 26.52 19.19
C ARG A 191 19.58 27.35 20.44
N GLU A 192 19.35 26.69 21.58
CA GLU A 192 19.13 27.35 22.87
C GLU A 192 20.33 28.20 23.30
N ALA A 193 21.56 27.73 23.00
CA ALA A 193 22.79 28.46 23.28
C ALA A 193 23.06 29.64 22.33
N GLY A 194 22.20 29.88 21.33
CA GLY A 194 22.34 30.95 20.34
C GLY A 194 23.39 30.69 19.28
N LEU A 195 23.83 29.44 19.10
CA LEU A 195 24.85 29.03 18.11
C LEU A 195 24.24 28.51 16.81
N ALA A 196 22.91 28.36 16.77
CA ALA A 196 22.16 28.03 15.57
C ALA A 196 21.06 29.05 15.30
N ASN A 197 20.82 29.33 14.03
CA ASN A 197 19.77 30.21 13.55
C ASN A 197 18.42 29.49 13.54
N ARG A 198 18.43 28.19 13.22
CA ARG A 198 17.23 27.34 13.18
C ARG A 198 17.54 25.93 13.66
N PHE A 199 16.59 25.34 14.37
CA PHE A 199 16.58 23.92 14.70
C PHE A 199 15.37 23.22 14.07
N TYR A 200 15.66 22.13 13.35
CA TYR A 200 14.69 21.23 12.75
C TYR A 200 14.65 19.93 13.54
N ALA A 201 13.54 19.67 14.22
CA ALA A 201 13.29 18.37 14.84
C ALA A 201 13.06 17.34 13.73
N PHE A 202 14.01 16.43 13.55
CA PHE A 202 13.93 15.39 12.55
C PHE A 202 13.09 14.22 13.09
N THR A 203 12.03 13.85 12.37
CA THR A 203 11.04 12.88 12.87
C THR A 203 10.77 11.72 11.92
N GLU A 204 11.62 11.50 10.92
CA GLU A 204 11.47 10.36 9.99
C GLU A 204 11.58 9.02 10.70
N ASN A 205 12.47 8.92 11.70
CA ASN A 205 12.78 7.66 12.37
C ASN A 205 12.20 7.60 13.78
N VAL A 206 12.29 8.70 14.54
CA VAL A 206 11.89 8.78 15.95
C VAL A 206 11.22 10.13 16.22
N GLU A 207 10.04 10.10 16.85
CA GLU A 207 9.34 11.30 17.30
C GLU A 207 9.55 11.51 18.81
N ARG A 208 10.07 12.67 19.19
CA ARG A 208 10.28 13.05 20.59
C ARG A 208 9.45 14.29 20.95
N PRO A 209 8.31 14.15 21.64
CA PRO A 209 7.41 15.27 21.93
C PRO A 209 8.10 16.48 22.60
N ALA A 210 9.00 16.22 23.55
CA ALA A 210 9.74 17.27 24.27
C ALA A 210 10.73 18.06 23.38
N VAL A 211 11.19 17.47 22.28
CA VAL A 211 12.07 18.12 21.30
C VAL A 211 11.24 18.87 20.25
N ILE A 212 10.15 18.24 19.78
CA ILE A 212 9.20 18.81 18.83
C ILE A 212 8.60 20.12 19.34
N GLU A 213 8.22 20.18 20.62
CA GLU A 213 7.65 21.39 21.24
C GLU A 213 8.60 22.59 21.21
N LYS A 214 9.92 22.33 21.17
CA LYS A 214 10.96 23.36 21.19
C LYS A 214 11.52 23.71 19.81
N ALA A 215 11.15 22.96 18.77
CA ALA A 215 11.72 23.12 17.45
C ALA A 215 11.18 24.35 16.71
N ASP A 216 12.04 25.02 15.95
CA ASP A 216 11.61 26.09 15.05
C ASP A 216 10.73 25.49 13.92
N HIS A 217 11.08 24.28 13.46
CA HIS A 217 10.32 23.50 12.47
C HIS A 217 10.40 22.00 12.74
N ILE A 218 9.35 21.27 12.35
CA ILE A 218 9.35 19.80 12.32
C ILE A 218 9.72 19.34 10.91
N ALA A 219 10.67 18.43 10.79
CA ALA A 219 11.10 17.83 9.54
C ALA A 219 10.83 16.31 9.55
N PRO A 220 9.65 15.86 9.07
CA PRO A 220 9.31 14.44 8.92
C PRO A 220 10.22 13.66 7.96
N SER A 221 11.04 14.37 7.18
CA SER A 221 12.08 13.80 6.32
C SER A 221 13.07 14.88 5.89
N LEU A 222 14.21 14.47 5.32
CA LEU A 222 15.13 15.41 4.69
C LEU A 222 14.48 16.09 3.48
N ASP A 223 13.56 15.43 2.78
CA ASP A 223 12.81 16.02 1.67
C ASP A 223 12.00 17.24 2.13
N GLU A 224 11.38 17.19 3.31
CA GLU A 224 10.66 18.32 3.91
C GLU A 224 11.60 19.47 4.28
N PHE A 225 12.74 19.15 4.90
CA PHE A 225 13.76 20.15 5.23
C PHE A 225 14.25 20.86 3.96
N LEU A 226 14.60 20.11 2.92
CA LEU A 226 15.12 20.67 1.66
C LEU A 226 14.05 21.49 0.95
N TYR A 227 12.80 21.02 0.96
CA TYR A 227 11.67 21.77 0.39
C TYR A 227 11.43 23.10 1.12
N HIS A 228 11.37 23.08 2.45
CA HIS A 228 11.14 24.27 3.28
C HIS A 228 12.20 25.35 3.03
N ASN A 229 13.46 24.96 2.82
CA ASN A 229 14.58 25.86 2.59
C ASN A 229 14.87 26.14 1.11
N SER A 230 14.02 25.68 0.19
CA SER A 230 14.20 25.85 -1.27
C SER A 230 15.53 25.32 -1.79
N LEU A 231 16.05 24.24 -1.19
CA LEU A 231 17.31 23.59 -1.55
C LEU A 231 17.14 22.58 -2.69
N SER A 232 18.27 22.22 -3.31
CA SER A 232 18.36 21.14 -4.30
C SER A 232 17.90 19.83 -3.66
N ARG A 233 17.05 19.08 -4.36
CA ARG A 233 16.39 17.88 -3.85
C ARG A 233 16.02 16.92 -4.98
N SER A 234 15.95 15.64 -4.63
CA SER A 234 15.58 14.57 -5.56
C SER A 234 14.11 14.63 -5.98
N GLN A 235 13.22 15.06 -5.08
CA GLN A 235 11.77 15.16 -5.31
C GLN A 235 11.31 16.61 -5.32
N SER A 236 10.55 17.02 -6.34
CA SER A 236 10.08 18.41 -6.47
C SER A 236 9.09 18.81 -5.36
N TYR A 237 8.28 17.87 -4.88
CA TYR A 237 7.31 18.07 -3.80
C TYR A 237 7.34 16.85 -2.85
N PRO A 238 7.48 17.03 -1.53
CA PRO A 238 7.53 15.91 -0.58
C PRO A 238 6.26 15.06 -0.61
N LYS A 239 6.42 13.73 -0.66
CA LYS A 239 5.29 12.79 -0.62
C LYS A 239 4.47 12.89 0.67
N SER A 240 5.09 13.28 1.78
CA SER A 240 4.44 13.53 3.08
C SER A 240 3.35 14.61 3.01
N ARG A 241 3.42 15.51 2.01
CA ARG A 241 2.40 16.55 1.76
C ARG A 241 1.34 16.14 0.75
N ILE A 242 1.45 14.96 0.16
CA ILE A 242 0.47 14.42 -0.78
C ILE A 242 -0.53 13.61 0.04
N LYS A 243 -1.73 14.14 0.18
CA LYS A 243 -2.81 13.50 0.95
C LYS A 243 -3.53 12.47 0.12
N VAL A 244 -3.61 11.26 0.65
CA VAL A 244 -4.32 10.10 0.11
C VAL A 244 -5.56 9.89 0.97
N LEU A 245 -6.76 9.98 0.38
CA LEU A 245 -8.01 9.67 1.07
C LEU A 245 -8.53 8.32 0.58
N LEU A 246 -8.64 7.34 1.47
CA LEU A 246 -9.17 6.01 1.17
C LEU A 246 -10.53 5.81 1.85
N LEU A 247 -11.58 5.57 1.08
CA LEU A 247 -12.96 5.41 1.57
C LEU A 247 -13.43 3.95 1.48
N GLU A 248 -14.52 3.64 2.19
CA GLU A 248 -15.21 2.34 2.12
C GLU A 248 -14.37 1.12 2.57
N ASN A 249 -13.47 1.35 3.53
CA ASN A 249 -12.65 0.30 4.16
C ASN A 249 -11.86 -0.52 3.13
N VAL A 250 -11.02 0.17 2.34
CA VAL A 250 -10.04 -0.45 1.44
C VAL A 250 -9.15 -1.42 2.24
N HIS A 251 -8.70 -2.49 1.59
CA HIS A 251 -7.85 -3.50 2.22
C HIS A 251 -6.58 -2.87 2.85
N PRO A 252 -6.18 -3.25 4.08
CA PRO A 252 -5.05 -2.63 4.79
C PRO A 252 -3.71 -2.61 4.03
N VAL A 253 -3.49 -3.59 3.16
CA VAL A 253 -2.31 -3.64 2.27
C VAL A 253 -2.16 -2.37 1.43
N ALA A 254 -3.26 -1.77 0.97
CA ALA A 254 -3.18 -0.52 0.21
C ALA A 254 -2.65 0.64 1.07
N VAL A 255 -3.08 0.70 2.34
CA VAL A 255 -2.62 1.71 3.32
C VAL A 255 -1.12 1.56 3.55
N GLN A 256 -0.68 0.33 3.85
CA GLN A 256 0.73 0.01 4.09
C GLN A 256 1.62 0.43 2.92
N LEU A 257 1.23 0.09 1.68
CA LEU A 257 2.00 0.45 0.49
C LEU A 257 2.10 1.98 0.28
N PHE A 258 1.08 2.75 0.63
CA PHE A 258 1.16 4.22 0.57
C PHE A 258 2.04 4.79 1.69
N GLU A 259 1.92 4.26 2.92
CA GLU A 259 2.72 4.70 4.06
C GLU A 259 4.22 4.40 3.86
N GLU A 260 4.56 3.21 3.35
CA GLU A 260 5.93 2.81 3.02
C GLU A 260 6.57 3.73 1.96
N GLU A 261 5.76 4.24 1.03
CA GLU A 261 6.20 5.21 0.02
C GLU A 261 6.31 6.64 0.58
N GLY A 262 5.84 6.90 1.80
CA GLY A 262 5.90 8.19 2.49
C GLY A 262 4.72 9.12 2.23
N PHE A 263 3.57 8.61 1.81
CA PHE A 263 2.35 9.41 1.63
C PHE A 263 1.61 9.65 2.96
N ASN A 264 0.83 10.73 3.04
CA ASN A 264 -0.08 10.99 4.16
C ASN A 264 -1.45 10.36 3.88
N VAL A 265 -1.80 9.30 4.61
CA VAL A 265 -3.00 8.50 4.35
C VAL A 265 -4.10 8.76 5.38
N ASP A 266 -5.27 9.22 4.92
CA ASP A 266 -6.54 9.29 5.67
C ASP A 266 -7.44 8.12 5.23
N ILE A 267 -7.77 7.21 6.16
CA ILE A 267 -8.68 6.08 5.90
C ILE A 267 -10.01 6.27 6.61
N ARG A 268 -11.11 6.10 5.86
CA ARG A 268 -12.47 6.13 6.39
C ARG A 268 -13.20 4.84 6.04
N LYS A 269 -13.88 4.26 7.04
CA LYS A 269 -14.60 2.99 6.90
C LYS A 269 -15.84 3.10 6.02
N GLY A 270 -16.50 4.26 6.05
CA GLY A 270 -17.73 4.53 5.29
C GLY A 270 -17.46 5.14 3.92
N ALA A 271 -18.50 5.11 3.08
CA ALA A 271 -18.63 6.08 2.00
C ALA A 271 -18.99 7.44 2.60
N LEU A 272 -18.64 8.51 1.90
CA LEU A 272 -19.10 9.86 2.20
C LEU A 272 -20.25 10.20 1.26
N ASP A 273 -21.21 10.99 1.73
CA ASP A 273 -22.15 11.62 0.80
C ASP A 273 -21.48 12.69 -0.06
N GLU A 274 -22.22 13.26 -1.01
CA GLU A 274 -21.64 14.18 -1.99
C GLU A 274 -21.09 15.46 -1.35
N ASP A 275 -21.76 16.00 -0.32
CA ASP A 275 -21.34 17.25 0.34
C ASP A 275 -20.18 17.01 1.31
N GLU A 276 -20.23 15.90 2.05
CA GLU A 276 -19.11 15.44 2.89
C GLU A 276 -17.86 15.18 2.05
N LEU A 277 -18.02 14.57 0.87
CA LEU A 277 -16.92 14.31 -0.05
C LEU A 277 -16.35 15.60 -0.64
N ILE A 278 -17.20 16.57 -0.99
CA ILE A 278 -16.77 17.89 -1.46
C ILE A 278 -15.90 18.60 -0.42
N GLU A 279 -16.23 18.49 0.87
CA GLU A 279 -15.41 19.07 1.94
C GLU A 279 -14.09 18.31 2.09
N ALA A 280 -14.16 16.97 2.15
CA ALA A 280 -12.99 16.13 2.40
C ALA A 280 -11.96 16.15 1.26
N ILE A 281 -12.39 16.38 0.01
CA ILE A 281 -11.53 16.24 -1.18
C ILE A 281 -10.68 17.49 -1.49
N ARG A 282 -10.91 18.63 -0.82
CA ARG A 282 -10.29 19.93 -1.17
C ARG A 282 -8.76 19.91 -1.15
N ASP A 283 -8.18 19.18 -0.20
CA ASP A 283 -6.73 19.05 -0.02
C ASP A 283 -6.18 17.67 -0.44
N VAL A 284 -7.04 16.81 -0.98
CA VAL A 284 -6.72 15.44 -1.39
C VAL A 284 -6.06 15.45 -2.77
N SER A 285 -4.96 14.70 -2.88
CA SER A 285 -4.22 14.52 -4.13
C SER A 285 -4.50 13.16 -4.77
N ILE A 286 -4.82 12.15 -3.96
CA ILE A 286 -5.15 10.79 -4.40
C ILE A 286 -6.42 10.35 -3.68
N LEU A 287 -7.46 9.99 -4.43
CA LEU A 287 -8.70 9.47 -3.87
C LEU A 287 -8.81 7.97 -4.17
N GLY A 288 -9.02 7.14 -3.15
CA GLY A 288 -9.37 5.73 -3.27
C GLY A 288 -10.81 5.49 -2.84
N ILE A 289 -11.63 4.87 -3.72
CA ILE A 289 -13.03 4.55 -3.44
C ILE A 289 -13.36 3.10 -3.79
N ARG A 290 -14.55 2.65 -3.40
CA ARG A 290 -15.13 1.40 -3.89
C ARG A 290 -16.43 1.71 -4.65
N SER A 291 -17.46 0.89 -4.49
CA SER A 291 -18.67 0.94 -5.32
C SER A 291 -19.74 1.92 -4.84
N LYS A 292 -19.71 2.37 -3.58
CA LYS A 292 -20.78 3.23 -3.02
C LYS A 292 -20.52 4.71 -3.26
N THR A 293 -19.28 5.18 -3.11
CA THR A 293 -18.95 6.60 -3.23
C THR A 293 -19.19 7.08 -4.66
N GLN A 294 -19.99 8.14 -4.82
CA GLN A 294 -20.27 8.76 -6.12
C GLN A 294 -19.35 9.97 -6.32
N VAL A 295 -18.44 9.89 -7.29
CA VAL A 295 -17.54 10.97 -7.66
C VAL A 295 -18.13 11.70 -8.87
N THR A 296 -19.04 12.62 -8.58
CA THR A 296 -19.76 13.41 -9.59
C THR A 296 -18.91 14.59 -10.10
N GLY A 297 -19.35 15.23 -11.19
CA GLY A 297 -18.75 16.49 -11.63
C GLY A 297 -18.74 17.60 -10.56
N ARG A 298 -19.71 17.62 -9.62
CA ARG A 298 -19.74 18.60 -8.50
C ARG A 298 -18.62 18.34 -7.49
N VAL A 299 -18.37 17.06 -7.19
CA VAL A 299 -17.23 16.64 -6.36
C VAL A 299 -15.92 17.04 -7.02
N LEU A 300 -15.75 16.68 -8.30
CA LEU A 300 -14.54 16.99 -9.06
C LEU A 300 -14.32 18.50 -9.20
N ALA A 301 -15.38 19.30 -9.26
CA ALA A 301 -15.30 20.76 -9.30
C ALA A 301 -14.54 21.36 -8.10
N ASN A 302 -14.66 20.74 -6.93
CA ASN A 302 -14.07 21.18 -5.67
C ASN A 302 -12.73 20.48 -5.34
N ALA A 303 -12.30 19.54 -6.18
CA ALA A 303 -11.09 18.75 -5.99
C ALA A 303 -9.85 19.49 -6.55
N ASN A 304 -9.36 20.49 -5.82
CA ASN A 304 -8.35 21.44 -6.31
C ASN A 304 -6.94 20.85 -6.49
N LYS A 305 -6.62 19.77 -5.75
CA LYS A 305 -5.29 19.13 -5.78
C LYS A 305 -5.33 17.70 -6.34
N LEU A 306 -6.51 17.21 -6.70
CA LEU A 306 -6.69 15.81 -7.06
C LEU A 306 -5.98 15.51 -8.37
N MET A 307 -5.05 14.55 -8.33
CA MET A 307 -4.29 14.11 -9.49
C MET A 307 -4.85 12.80 -10.05
N THR A 308 -5.36 11.93 -9.17
CA THR A 308 -5.80 10.59 -9.56
C THR A 308 -6.88 10.03 -8.65
N ILE A 309 -7.70 9.14 -9.21
CA ILE A 309 -8.71 8.36 -8.50
C ILE A 309 -8.42 6.87 -8.72
N GLY A 310 -8.34 6.10 -7.64
CA GLY A 310 -8.29 4.65 -7.65
C GLY A 310 -9.66 4.07 -7.29
N ALA A 311 -10.31 3.41 -8.25
CA ALA A 311 -11.43 2.52 -7.97
C ALA A 311 -10.88 1.18 -7.50
N PHE A 312 -10.98 0.90 -6.20
CA PHE A 312 -10.62 -0.40 -5.59
C PHE A 312 -11.72 -1.45 -5.84
N CYS A 313 -12.19 -1.49 -7.08
CA CYS A 313 -13.19 -2.39 -7.64
C CYS A 313 -13.00 -2.43 -9.17
N ILE A 314 -13.80 -3.26 -9.86
CA ILE A 314 -13.71 -3.40 -11.32
C ILE A 314 -14.48 -2.29 -12.02
N GLY A 315 -15.66 -1.97 -11.52
CA GLY A 315 -16.52 -0.94 -12.09
C GLY A 315 -16.02 0.47 -11.76
N THR A 316 -16.20 1.38 -12.71
CA THR A 316 -15.92 2.81 -12.57
C THR A 316 -17.17 3.66 -12.81
N ASN A 317 -18.36 3.05 -12.82
CA ASN A 317 -19.63 3.71 -13.14
C ASN A 317 -20.01 4.82 -12.16
N GLN A 318 -19.50 4.73 -10.93
CA GLN A 318 -19.66 5.69 -9.85
C GLN A 318 -18.76 6.93 -9.99
N ILE A 319 -17.95 7.01 -11.05
CA ILE A 319 -17.04 8.12 -11.32
C ILE A 319 -17.47 8.79 -12.63
N ASP A 320 -17.61 10.11 -12.61
CA ASP A 320 -17.79 10.92 -13.81
C ASP A 320 -16.46 10.99 -14.59
N LEU A 321 -16.25 10.00 -15.45
CA LEU A 321 -15.01 9.81 -16.22
C LEU A 321 -14.76 10.95 -17.22
N ASP A 322 -15.82 11.53 -17.78
CA ASP A 322 -15.69 12.64 -18.74
C ASP A 322 -15.20 13.89 -18.02
N THR A 323 -15.81 14.25 -16.89
CA THR A 323 -15.33 15.40 -16.08
C THR A 323 -13.93 15.16 -15.52
N ALA A 324 -13.60 13.93 -15.10
CA ALA A 324 -12.26 13.58 -14.63
C ALA A 324 -11.21 13.77 -15.74
N ARG A 325 -11.49 13.25 -16.95
CA ARG A 325 -10.64 13.41 -18.13
C ARG A 325 -10.41 14.89 -18.46
N ASP A 326 -11.48 15.68 -18.51
CA ASP A 326 -11.40 17.08 -18.93
C ASP A 326 -10.60 17.95 -17.93
N ARG A 327 -10.51 17.51 -16.66
CA ARG A 327 -9.67 18.14 -15.62
C ARG A 327 -8.26 17.54 -15.51
N GLY A 328 -7.91 16.56 -16.34
CA GLY A 328 -6.61 15.89 -16.32
C GLY A 328 -6.41 14.94 -15.13
N ILE A 329 -7.49 14.42 -14.55
CA ILE A 329 -7.47 13.49 -13.42
C ILE A 329 -7.49 12.06 -13.96
N ALA A 330 -6.44 11.30 -13.69
CA ALA A 330 -6.36 9.91 -14.11
C ALA A 330 -7.26 9.01 -13.23
N VAL A 331 -7.91 8.00 -13.84
CA VAL A 331 -8.74 7.03 -13.13
C VAL A 331 -8.19 5.63 -13.37
N PHE A 332 -7.88 4.92 -12.29
CA PHE A 332 -7.43 3.53 -12.31
C PHE A 332 -8.46 2.63 -11.66
N ASN A 333 -8.55 1.38 -12.13
CA ASN A 333 -9.37 0.34 -11.51
C ASN A 333 -8.56 -0.95 -11.33
N ALA A 334 -9.17 -1.97 -10.74
CA ALA A 334 -8.57 -3.30 -10.59
C ALA A 334 -9.28 -4.33 -11.51
N PRO A 335 -9.10 -4.28 -12.83
CA PRO A 335 -9.94 -5.01 -13.79
C PRO A 335 -9.75 -6.54 -13.76
N TYR A 336 -8.72 -7.03 -13.08
CA TYR A 336 -8.36 -8.45 -13.04
C TYR A 336 -8.49 -9.09 -11.65
N SER A 337 -8.75 -8.32 -10.60
CA SER A 337 -8.59 -8.78 -9.20
C SER A 337 -9.59 -9.86 -8.77
N ASN A 338 -10.79 -9.92 -9.36
CA ASN A 338 -11.80 -10.94 -9.01
C ASN A 338 -11.85 -12.13 -9.99
N THR A 339 -10.98 -12.17 -11.01
CA THR A 339 -11.11 -13.15 -12.11
C THR A 339 -11.16 -14.58 -11.54
N ARG A 340 -10.30 -14.87 -10.56
CA ARG A 340 -10.25 -16.18 -9.92
C ARG A 340 -11.50 -16.48 -9.08
N SER A 341 -12.01 -15.50 -8.33
CA SER A 341 -13.21 -15.64 -7.50
C SER A 341 -14.43 -16.03 -8.35
N VAL A 342 -14.65 -15.34 -9.48
CA VAL A 342 -15.77 -15.63 -10.37
C VAL A 342 -15.65 -17.03 -10.98
N VAL A 343 -14.42 -17.45 -11.33
CA VAL A 343 -14.16 -18.79 -11.87
C VAL A 343 -14.50 -19.87 -10.84
N GLU A 344 -14.10 -19.69 -9.58
CA GLU A 344 -14.38 -20.63 -8.51
C GLU A 344 -15.88 -20.72 -8.22
N LEU A 345 -16.58 -19.58 -8.19
CA LEU A 345 -18.03 -19.52 -8.06
C LEU A 345 -18.73 -20.26 -9.21
N ALA A 346 -18.36 -19.95 -10.46
CA ALA A 346 -18.95 -20.58 -11.65
C ALA A 346 -18.81 -22.11 -11.62
N ILE A 347 -17.63 -22.63 -11.29
CA ILE A 347 -17.40 -24.08 -11.19
C ILE A 347 -18.25 -24.70 -10.08
N GLY A 348 -18.30 -24.05 -8.91
CA GLY A 348 -19.15 -24.49 -7.80
C GLY A 348 -20.63 -24.58 -8.20
N GLU A 349 -21.16 -23.51 -8.79
CA GLU A 349 -22.54 -23.45 -9.27
C GLU A 349 -22.84 -24.49 -10.35
N ILE A 350 -21.95 -24.66 -11.34
CA ILE A 350 -22.09 -25.69 -12.38
C ILE A 350 -22.26 -27.08 -11.75
N ILE A 351 -21.40 -27.43 -10.79
CA ILE A 351 -21.45 -28.73 -10.12
C ILE A 351 -22.75 -28.87 -9.29
N MET A 352 -23.14 -27.84 -8.54
CA MET A 352 -24.36 -27.87 -7.72
C MET A 352 -25.63 -28.00 -8.56
N LEU A 353 -25.72 -27.24 -9.66
CA LEU A 353 -26.87 -27.21 -10.56
C LEU A 353 -27.01 -28.53 -11.33
N ILE A 354 -25.93 -29.04 -11.92
CA ILE A 354 -25.98 -30.27 -12.73
C ILE A 354 -26.24 -31.52 -11.89
N ARG A 355 -25.91 -31.47 -10.60
CA ARG A 355 -26.19 -32.54 -9.65
C ARG A 355 -27.57 -32.39 -9.01
N ASN A 356 -28.27 -31.29 -9.28
CA ASN A 356 -29.58 -30.95 -8.73
C ASN A 356 -29.55 -30.94 -7.18
N ILE A 357 -28.51 -30.31 -6.60
CA ILE A 357 -28.26 -30.34 -5.16
C ILE A 357 -29.14 -29.34 -4.40
N VAL A 358 -29.34 -28.14 -4.94
CA VAL A 358 -30.06 -27.05 -4.28
C VAL A 358 -31.46 -27.48 -3.81
N PRO A 359 -32.37 -27.96 -4.69
CA PRO A 359 -33.70 -28.39 -4.25
C PRO A 359 -33.65 -29.58 -3.29
N LYS A 360 -32.72 -30.53 -3.48
CA LYS A 360 -32.57 -31.68 -2.58
C LYS A 360 -32.11 -31.27 -1.18
N SER A 361 -31.18 -30.33 -1.09
CA SER A 361 -30.73 -29.76 0.18
C SER A 361 -31.86 -29.02 0.87
N ASN A 362 -32.62 -28.19 0.15
CA ASN A 362 -33.78 -27.48 0.69
C ASN A 362 -34.84 -28.45 1.25
N LEU A 363 -35.14 -29.54 0.54
CA LEU A 363 -36.05 -30.59 1.02
C LEU A 363 -35.52 -31.29 2.28
N MET A 364 -34.21 -31.59 2.33
CA MET A 364 -33.58 -32.20 3.50
C MET A 364 -33.64 -31.29 4.74
N HIS A 365 -33.46 -29.98 4.58
CA HIS A 365 -33.66 -29.01 5.68
C HIS A 365 -35.10 -28.98 6.19
N GLN A 366 -36.07 -29.39 5.36
CA GLN A 366 -37.48 -29.55 5.72
C GLN A 366 -37.81 -30.98 6.21
N GLY A 367 -36.81 -31.86 6.37
CA GLY A 367 -36.97 -33.24 6.82
C GLY A 367 -37.44 -34.24 5.75
N THR A 368 -37.48 -33.83 4.47
CA THR A 368 -37.89 -34.70 3.35
C THR A 368 -36.68 -35.40 2.71
N TRP A 369 -36.73 -36.73 2.59
CA TRP A 369 -35.69 -37.55 1.99
C TRP A 369 -36.01 -37.93 0.54
N ASP A 370 -35.43 -37.24 -0.44
CA ASP A 370 -35.56 -37.54 -1.88
C ASP A 370 -34.25 -38.13 -2.48
N LYS A 371 -34.10 -39.45 -2.38
CA LYS A 371 -32.97 -40.18 -2.96
C LYS A 371 -33.26 -40.59 -4.41
N SER A 372 -33.02 -39.67 -5.33
CA SER A 372 -33.18 -39.88 -6.78
C SER A 372 -31.93 -39.49 -7.58
N ALA A 373 -31.64 -40.24 -8.65
CA ALA A 373 -30.61 -39.91 -9.64
C ALA A 373 -31.18 -39.17 -10.88
N LYS A 374 -32.50 -38.94 -10.93
CA LYS A 374 -33.16 -38.24 -12.05
C LYS A 374 -32.57 -36.83 -12.19
N ASN A 375 -32.21 -36.46 -13.43
CA ASN A 375 -31.61 -35.16 -13.78
C ASN A 375 -30.36 -34.81 -12.94
N SER A 376 -29.54 -35.80 -12.57
CA SER A 376 -28.28 -35.60 -11.87
C SER A 376 -27.14 -36.21 -12.70
N PHE A 377 -26.21 -35.38 -13.16
CA PHE A 377 -25.15 -35.81 -14.08
C PHE A 377 -23.76 -35.41 -13.59
N GLU A 378 -22.74 -36.18 -13.95
CA GLU A 378 -21.35 -35.71 -13.83
C GLU A 378 -21.07 -34.58 -14.83
N VAL A 379 -20.24 -33.61 -14.42
CA VAL A 379 -19.73 -32.55 -15.32
C VAL A 379 -18.79 -33.10 -16.39
N ARG A 380 -18.09 -34.20 -16.11
CA ARG A 380 -17.16 -34.83 -17.05
C ARG A 380 -17.88 -35.23 -18.34
N GLY A 381 -17.27 -34.86 -19.47
CA GLY A 381 -17.79 -35.07 -20.82
C GLY A 381 -18.94 -34.14 -21.22
N LYS A 382 -19.33 -33.18 -20.38
CA LYS A 382 -20.34 -32.17 -20.75
C LYS A 382 -19.70 -31.02 -21.49
N LYS A 383 -20.49 -30.39 -22.36
CA LYS A 383 -20.08 -29.26 -23.18
C LYS A 383 -20.38 -27.94 -22.46
N LEU A 384 -19.35 -27.22 -22.06
CA LEU A 384 -19.45 -25.86 -21.53
C LEU A 384 -19.33 -24.85 -22.67
N GLY A 385 -20.37 -24.05 -22.88
CA GLY A 385 -20.39 -22.92 -23.79
C GLY A 385 -20.12 -21.61 -23.05
N LEU A 386 -19.04 -20.93 -23.40
CA LEU A 386 -18.67 -19.63 -22.84
C LEU A 386 -19.07 -18.51 -23.81
N VAL A 387 -19.93 -17.60 -23.35
CA VAL A 387 -20.26 -16.38 -24.11
C VAL A 387 -19.39 -15.25 -23.56
N GLY A 388 -18.36 -14.88 -24.33
CA GLY A 388 -17.25 -14.03 -23.88
C GLY A 388 -16.04 -14.87 -23.45
N TYR A 389 -14.90 -14.64 -24.10
CA TYR A 389 -13.64 -15.35 -23.88
C TYR A 389 -12.51 -14.38 -23.51
N GLY A 390 -12.83 -13.49 -22.55
CA GLY A 390 -11.87 -12.60 -21.88
C GLY A 390 -11.16 -13.29 -20.71
N ASN A 391 -10.74 -12.53 -19.70
CA ASN A 391 -9.96 -13.07 -18.57
C ASN A 391 -10.70 -14.18 -17.79
N ILE A 392 -11.97 -13.95 -17.47
CA ILE A 392 -12.78 -14.93 -16.71
C ILE A 392 -13.06 -16.16 -17.59
N GLY A 393 -13.52 -15.96 -18.83
CA GLY A 393 -13.83 -17.07 -19.74
C GLY A 393 -12.60 -17.96 -20.04
N THR A 394 -11.45 -17.36 -20.29
CA THR A 394 -10.20 -18.10 -20.51
C THR A 394 -9.78 -18.89 -19.27
N GLN A 395 -9.79 -18.29 -18.08
CA GLN A 395 -9.42 -19.01 -16.86
C GLN A 395 -10.44 -20.09 -16.47
N LEU A 396 -11.74 -19.83 -16.67
CA LEU A 396 -12.79 -20.82 -16.49
C LEU A 396 -12.61 -22.01 -17.44
N SER A 397 -12.20 -21.77 -18.68
CA SER A 397 -11.96 -22.85 -19.64
C SER A 397 -10.88 -23.82 -19.16
N VAL A 398 -9.78 -23.32 -18.60
CA VAL A 398 -8.69 -24.16 -18.08
C VAL A 398 -9.18 -25.03 -16.92
N VAL A 399 -9.94 -24.45 -15.98
CA VAL A 399 -10.45 -25.20 -14.82
C VAL A 399 -11.53 -26.21 -15.23
N ALA A 400 -12.41 -25.84 -16.16
CA ALA A 400 -13.44 -26.74 -16.68
C ALA A 400 -12.84 -27.94 -17.44
N GLU A 401 -11.81 -27.72 -18.26
CA GLU A 401 -11.07 -28.80 -18.91
C GLU A 401 -10.38 -29.73 -17.90
N ALA A 402 -9.82 -29.17 -16.82
CA ALA A 402 -9.23 -29.98 -15.75
C ALA A 402 -10.25 -30.88 -15.02
N LEU A 403 -11.54 -30.48 -15.01
CA LEU A 403 -12.66 -31.30 -14.54
C LEU A 403 -13.20 -32.29 -15.61
N GLY A 404 -12.60 -32.30 -16.79
CA GLY A 404 -12.94 -33.19 -17.90
C GLY A 404 -14.14 -32.72 -18.73
N MET A 405 -14.47 -31.43 -18.73
CA MET A 405 -15.49 -30.85 -19.61
C MET A 405 -14.91 -30.59 -21.01
N GLU A 406 -15.77 -30.57 -22.03
CA GLU A 406 -15.42 -30.04 -23.34
C GLU A 406 -15.78 -28.55 -23.39
N VAL A 407 -14.82 -27.66 -23.66
CA VAL A 407 -15.08 -26.22 -23.66
C VAL A 407 -15.22 -25.68 -25.08
N TYR A 408 -16.30 -24.92 -25.28
CA TYR A 408 -16.58 -24.16 -26.49
C TYR A 408 -16.76 -22.69 -26.11
N PHE A 409 -16.38 -21.77 -26.98
CA PHE A 409 -16.56 -20.34 -26.71
C PHE A 409 -16.94 -19.54 -27.94
N TYR A 410 -17.63 -18.43 -27.70
CA TYR A 410 -17.92 -17.41 -28.70
C TYR A 410 -17.53 -16.04 -28.15
N ASP A 411 -16.78 -15.28 -28.95
CA ASP A 411 -16.40 -13.91 -28.66
C ASP A 411 -16.43 -13.12 -29.98
N VAL A 412 -16.87 -11.87 -29.91
CA VAL A 412 -16.89 -10.96 -31.07
C VAL A 412 -15.48 -10.59 -31.53
N VAL A 413 -14.51 -10.61 -30.62
CA VAL A 413 -13.09 -10.44 -30.91
C VAL A 413 -12.47 -11.80 -31.18
N ASP A 414 -11.55 -11.86 -32.13
CA ASP A 414 -10.78 -13.09 -32.33
C ASP A 414 -9.84 -13.33 -31.15
N LYS A 415 -9.95 -14.52 -30.54
CA LYS A 415 -9.21 -14.93 -29.35
C LYS A 415 -8.56 -16.27 -29.61
N LEU A 416 -7.29 -16.38 -29.24
CA LEU A 416 -6.58 -17.66 -29.25
C LEU A 416 -7.16 -18.56 -28.17
N ALA A 417 -7.51 -19.78 -28.56
CA ALA A 417 -7.96 -20.80 -27.63
C ALA A 417 -6.81 -21.21 -26.69
N LEU A 418 -7.13 -21.44 -25.42
CA LEU A 418 -6.24 -22.11 -24.47
C LEU A 418 -6.62 -23.57 -24.34
N GLY A 419 -5.62 -24.46 -24.26
CA GLY A 419 -5.85 -25.89 -24.11
C GLY A 419 -6.59 -26.48 -25.32
N ASN A 420 -7.67 -27.22 -25.06
CA ASN A 420 -8.48 -27.85 -26.10
C ASN A 420 -9.79 -27.08 -26.38
N ALA A 421 -9.92 -25.86 -25.86
CA ALA A 421 -11.11 -25.04 -26.06
C ALA A 421 -11.35 -24.76 -27.54
N ARG A 422 -12.62 -24.79 -27.97
CA ARG A 422 -13.00 -24.66 -29.38
C ARG A 422 -13.81 -23.39 -29.61
N LYS A 423 -13.34 -22.54 -30.53
CA LYS A 423 -14.07 -21.35 -30.95
C LYS A 423 -15.25 -21.74 -31.84
N CYS A 424 -16.45 -21.28 -31.49
CA CYS A 424 -17.63 -21.29 -32.36
C CYS A 424 -17.64 -20.05 -33.25
N LYS A 425 -18.09 -20.20 -34.49
CA LYS A 425 -18.17 -19.11 -35.47
C LYS A 425 -19.30 -18.14 -35.16
N THR A 426 -20.39 -18.63 -34.57
CA THR A 426 -21.55 -17.83 -34.19
C THR A 426 -22.01 -18.17 -32.77
N LEU A 427 -22.73 -17.23 -32.16
CA LEU A 427 -23.40 -17.47 -30.88
C LEU A 427 -24.38 -18.64 -31.00
N ASP A 428 -25.19 -18.67 -32.07
CA ASP A 428 -26.16 -19.74 -32.33
C ASP A 428 -25.53 -21.14 -32.36
N GLU A 429 -24.36 -21.29 -32.98
CA GLU A 429 -23.59 -22.54 -32.98
C GLU A 429 -23.29 -22.99 -31.55
N LEU A 430 -22.74 -22.08 -30.72
CA LEU A 430 -22.42 -22.36 -29.32
C LEU A 430 -23.67 -22.75 -28.51
N LEU A 431 -24.75 -21.97 -28.63
CA LEU A 431 -25.99 -22.21 -27.89
C LEU A 431 -26.59 -23.59 -28.22
N SER A 432 -26.53 -24.00 -29.49
CA SER A 432 -27.13 -25.27 -29.93
C SER A 432 -26.38 -26.53 -29.46
N ILE A 433 -25.10 -26.43 -29.11
CA ILE A 433 -24.27 -27.59 -28.76
C ILE A 433 -24.00 -27.71 -27.25
N ALA A 434 -24.05 -26.61 -26.50
CA ALA A 434 -23.66 -26.57 -25.10
C ALA A 434 -24.70 -27.21 -24.16
N ASP A 435 -24.22 -27.99 -23.20
CA ASP A 435 -25.03 -28.51 -22.08
C ASP A 435 -25.16 -27.48 -20.95
N ILE A 436 -24.14 -26.65 -20.80
CA ILE A 436 -24.03 -25.59 -19.80
C ILE A 436 -23.57 -24.33 -20.52
N ILE A 437 -24.21 -23.20 -20.28
CA ILE A 437 -23.85 -21.90 -20.85
C ILE A 437 -23.50 -20.94 -19.71
N SER A 438 -22.36 -20.27 -19.82
CA SER A 438 -21.93 -19.27 -18.84
C SER A 438 -21.61 -17.93 -19.52
N MET A 439 -22.22 -16.86 -19.03
CA MET A 439 -22.06 -15.51 -19.54
C MET A 439 -20.86 -14.81 -18.88
N HIS A 440 -19.93 -14.31 -19.70
CA HIS A 440 -18.74 -13.56 -19.30
C HIS A 440 -18.49 -12.35 -20.21
N THR A 441 -19.58 -11.67 -20.57
CA THR A 441 -19.60 -10.49 -21.45
C THR A 441 -19.51 -9.18 -20.68
N ASP A 442 -18.98 -8.14 -21.31
CA ASP A 442 -18.93 -6.80 -20.71
C ASP A 442 -20.32 -6.11 -20.66
N GLY A 443 -20.38 -4.99 -19.94
CA GLY A 443 -21.62 -4.24 -19.69
C GLY A 443 -21.97 -3.18 -20.73
N ARG A 444 -21.41 -3.22 -21.94
CA ARG A 444 -21.74 -2.24 -22.98
C ARG A 444 -23.22 -2.29 -23.35
N LYS A 445 -23.75 -1.16 -23.83
CA LYS A 445 -25.19 -0.99 -24.09
C LYS A 445 -25.71 -1.97 -25.14
N GLU A 446 -24.86 -2.33 -26.10
CA GLU A 446 -25.13 -3.25 -27.19
C GLU A 446 -25.37 -4.70 -26.71
N ASN A 447 -24.87 -5.06 -25.53
CA ASN A 447 -25.06 -6.39 -24.94
C ASN A 447 -26.37 -6.52 -24.16
N LYS A 448 -27.20 -5.46 -24.10
CA LYS A 448 -28.48 -5.52 -23.39
C LYS A 448 -29.40 -6.57 -24.00
N ASN A 449 -29.91 -7.47 -23.17
CA ASN A 449 -30.76 -8.59 -23.57
C ASN A 449 -30.15 -9.44 -24.70
N LEU A 450 -28.83 -9.63 -24.68
CA LEU A 450 -28.11 -10.51 -25.61
C LEU A 450 -28.68 -11.93 -25.62
N ILE A 451 -29.14 -12.42 -24.45
CA ILE A 451 -29.88 -13.67 -24.32
C ILE A 451 -31.34 -13.34 -24.02
N SER A 452 -32.22 -13.68 -24.96
CA SER A 452 -33.67 -13.48 -24.88
C SER A 452 -34.43 -14.76 -25.25
N TYR A 453 -35.74 -14.66 -25.48
CA TYR A 453 -36.60 -15.76 -25.92
C TYR A 453 -36.03 -16.54 -27.11
N ARG A 454 -35.46 -15.85 -28.11
CA ARG A 454 -34.86 -16.48 -29.29
C ARG A 454 -33.68 -17.36 -28.90
N GLU A 455 -32.73 -16.80 -28.15
CA GLU A 455 -31.50 -17.48 -27.77
C GLU A 455 -31.79 -18.68 -26.86
N PHE A 456 -32.68 -18.53 -25.88
CA PHE A 456 -33.16 -19.66 -25.08
C PHE A 456 -33.85 -20.73 -25.95
N GLY A 457 -34.50 -20.36 -27.04
CA GLY A 457 -35.06 -21.29 -28.02
C GLY A 457 -34.01 -22.18 -28.70
N LEU A 458 -32.84 -21.61 -29.02
CA LEU A 458 -31.73 -22.28 -29.69
C LEU A 458 -30.95 -23.25 -28.79
N MET A 459 -31.01 -23.07 -27.47
CA MET A 459 -30.29 -23.91 -26.51
C MET A 459 -30.77 -25.37 -26.55
N LYS A 460 -29.99 -26.29 -25.99
CA LYS A 460 -30.45 -27.68 -25.76
C LYS A 460 -31.59 -27.70 -24.74
N ASN A 461 -32.45 -28.71 -24.83
CA ASN A 461 -33.42 -28.98 -23.76
C ASN A 461 -32.68 -29.54 -22.54
N GLY A 462 -32.95 -29.01 -21.37
CA GLY A 462 -32.23 -29.38 -20.15
C GLY A 462 -30.88 -28.67 -20.00
N VAL A 463 -30.71 -27.50 -20.59
CA VAL A 463 -29.49 -26.69 -20.45
C VAL A 463 -29.39 -26.12 -19.03
N ILE A 464 -28.16 -25.91 -18.56
CA ILE A 464 -27.86 -25.13 -17.36
C ILE A 464 -27.33 -23.76 -17.78
N PHE A 465 -27.79 -22.69 -17.13
CA PHE A 465 -27.47 -21.33 -17.54
C PHE A 465 -26.90 -20.50 -16.39
N LEU A 466 -25.74 -19.87 -16.57
CA LEU A 466 -25.11 -19.01 -15.58
C LEU A 466 -24.97 -17.58 -16.12
N ASN A 467 -25.32 -16.60 -15.29
CA ASN A 467 -24.96 -15.20 -15.51
C ASN A 467 -24.25 -14.63 -14.28
N LEU A 468 -22.93 -14.58 -14.38
CA LEU A 468 -22.01 -13.99 -13.40
C LEU A 468 -21.31 -12.75 -13.99
N SER A 469 -21.94 -12.10 -14.97
CA SER A 469 -21.34 -11.01 -15.73
C SER A 469 -22.03 -9.67 -15.46
N ARG A 470 -23.14 -9.37 -16.14
CA ARG A 470 -23.94 -8.16 -15.95
C ARG A 470 -25.43 -8.48 -15.99
N GLY A 471 -26.20 -7.86 -15.10
CA GLY A 471 -27.61 -8.17 -14.92
C GLY A 471 -28.49 -7.87 -16.13
N HIS A 472 -28.14 -6.86 -16.94
CA HIS A 472 -28.91 -6.47 -18.12
C HIS A 472 -28.59 -7.26 -19.39
N VAL A 473 -27.65 -8.20 -19.35
CA VAL A 473 -27.26 -9.02 -20.53
C VAL A 473 -28.31 -10.08 -20.86
N VAL A 474 -29.11 -10.46 -19.86
CA VAL A 474 -30.14 -11.51 -20.00
C VAL A 474 -31.50 -10.88 -19.77
N ASP A 475 -32.44 -11.19 -20.65
CA ASP A 475 -33.84 -10.83 -20.49
C ASP A 475 -34.47 -11.72 -19.41
N LEU A 476 -34.73 -11.15 -18.23
CA LEU A 476 -35.17 -11.89 -17.04
C LEU A 476 -36.51 -12.62 -17.24
N PRO A 477 -37.57 -12.00 -17.79
CA PRO A 477 -38.79 -12.71 -18.18
C PRO A 477 -38.56 -13.91 -19.11
N ALA A 478 -37.62 -13.81 -20.05
CA ALA A 478 -37.31 -14.91 -20.96
C ALA A 478 -36.62 -16.09 -20.25
N LEU A 479 -35.78 -15.81 -19.25
CA LEU A 479 -35.16 -16.84 -18.41
C LEU A 479 -36.21 -17.54 -17.54
N VAL A 480 -37.14 -16.79 -16.95
CA VAL A 480 -38.25 -17.36 -16.15
C VAL A 480 -39.10 -18.29 -17.01
N ASP A 481 -39.53 -17.86 -18.20
CA ASP A 481 -40.26 -18.71 -19.15
C ASP A 481 -39.47 -19.98 -19.50
N ALA A 482 -38.17 -19.85 -19.76
CA ALA A 482 -37.30 -20.98 -20.11
C ALA A 482 -37.15 -22.00 -18.97
N LEU A 483 -37.13 -21.54 -17.71
CA LEU A 483 -37.14 -22.40 -16.53
C LEU A 483 -38.49 -23.12 -16.36
N GLU A 484 -39.60 -22.39 -16.46
CA GLU A 484 -40.95 -22.94 -16.29
C GLU A 484 -41.29 -24.01 -17.33
N ARG A 485 -40.89 -23.80 -18.59
CA ARG A 485 -41.09 -24.79 -19.66
C ARG A 485 -40.05 -25.92 -19.67
N GLY A 486 -39.12 -25.94 -18.71
CA GLY A 486 -38.09 -26.96 -18.57
C GLY A 486 -37.02 -26.94 -19.67
N LYS A 487 -36.92 -25.84 -20.42
CA LYS A 487 -35.82 -25.64 -21.39
C LYS A 487 -34.50 -25.52 -20.64
N VAL A 488 -34.50 -24.69 -19.60
CA VAL A 488 -33.43 -24.56 -18.61
C VAL A 488 -33.82 -25.37 -17.39
N ILE A 489 -32.96 -26.29 -16.94
CA ILE A 489 -33.24 -27.13 -15.75
C ILE A 489 -32.56 -26.61 -14.48
N GLY A 490 -31.69 -25.61 -14.61
CA GLY A 490 -31.14 -24.88 -13.49
C GLY A 490 -30.35 -23.67 -13.92
N ALA A 491 -30.28 -22.66 -13.04
CA ALA A 491 -29.56 -21.42 -13.33
C ALA A 491 -28.77 -20.89 -12.13
N GLY A 492 -27.63 -20.26 -12.38
CA GLY A 492 -26.85 -19.53 -11.37
C GLY A 492 -26.77 -18.06 -11.75
N ILE A 493 -27.31 -17.18 -10.92
CA ILE A 493 -27.43 -15.75 -11.21
C ILE A 493 -26.87 -14.96 -10.03
N ASP A 494 -25.83 -14.18 -10.28
CA ASP A 494 -25.19 -13.33 -9.27
C ASP A 494 -25.48 -11.83 -9.49
N VAL A 495 -25.92 -11.46 -10.70
CA VAL A 495 -26.12 -10.07 -11.12
C VAL A 495 -27.51 -9.87 -11.70
N TYR A 496 -28.11 -8.71 -11.44
CA TYR A 496 -29.54 -8.48 -11.72
C TYR A 496 -29.79 -7.11 -12.39
N PRO A 497 -30.86 -6.95 -13.18
CA PRO A 497 -31.23 -5.64 -13.73
C PRO A 497 -31.50 -4.59 -12.64
N TYR A 498 -32.03 -5.04 -11.50
CA TYR A 498 -32.21 -4.25 -10.30
C TYR A 498 -31.53 -4.94 -9.12
N GLU A 499 -30.65 -4.21 -8.44
CA GLU A 499 -29.92 -4.69 -7.27
C GLU A 499 -30.22 -3.78 -6.07
N PRO A 500 -30.50 -4.35 -4.89
CA PRO A 500 -30.68 -3.56 -3.67
C PRO A 500 -29.49 -2.65 -3.40
N LYS A 501 -29.73 -1.41 -2.98
CA LYS A 501 -28.64 -0.47 -2.68
C LYS A 501 -27.87 -0.84 -1.42
N THR A 502 -28.55 -1.57 -0.52
CA THR A 502 -28.01 -1.97 0.78
C THR A 502 -28.54 -3.34 1.17
N ASN A 503 -27.86 -4.01 2.11
CA ASN A 503 -28.28 -5.31 2.65
C ASN A 503 -29.58 -5.24 3.47
N ASN A 504 -30.08 -4.04 3.77
CA ASN A 504 -31.32 -3.85 4.53
C ASN A 504 -32.57 -3.78 3.64
N GLU A 505 -32.38 -3.67 2.34
CA GLU A 505 -33.47 -3.62 1.37
C GLU A 505 -33.83 -5.05 0.91
N GLU A 506 -35.12 -5.36 0.83
CA GLU A 506 -35.57 -6.68 0.37
C GLU A 506 -35.23 -6.88 -1.11
N PHE A 507 -34.61 -8.02 -1.42
CA PHE A 507 -34.38 -8.44 -2.79
C PHE A 507 -35.68 -8.99 -3.41
N ILE A 508 -36.27 -8.24 -4.35
CA ILE A 508 -37.49 -8.64 -5.08
C ILE A 508 -37.10 -9.09 -6.48
N ASN A 509 -37.32 -10.38 -6.79
CA ASN A 509 -37.00 -10.95 -8.10
C ASN A 509 -37.85 -12.19 -8.39
N GLU A 510 -38.31 -12.33 -9.64
CA GLU A 510 -39.16 -13.44 -10.10
C GLU A 510 -38.47 -14.81 -10.02
N LEU A 511 -37.13 -14.85 -10.02
CA LEU A 511 -36.37 -16.09 -9.88
C LEU A 511 -36.45 -16.71 -8.49
N ARG A 512 -36.90 -15.97 -7.46
CA ARG A 512 -37.00 -16.46 -6.06
C ARG A 512 -37.87 -17.71 -5.92
N SER A 513 -38.85 -17.91 -6.81
CA SER A 513 -39.77 -19.04 -6.78
C SER A 513 -39.24 -20.29 -7.50
N GLN A 514 -38.09 -20.18 -8.18
CA GLN A 514 -37.60 -21.23 -9.06
C GLN A 514 -36.75 -22.26 -8.27
N PRO A 515 -37.07 -23.57 -8.31
CA PRO A 515 -36.54 -24.54 -7.35
C PRO A 515 -35.06 -24.92 -7.53
N ASN A 516 -34.55 -24.94 -8.77
CA ASN A 516 -33.14 -25.25 -9.06
C ASN A 516 -32.39 -24.01 -9.58
N VAL A 517 -32.56 -22.88 -8.89
CA VAL A 517 -31.86 -21.63 -9.19
C VAL A 517 -31.02 -21.22 -7.98
N ILE A 518 -29.75 -20.90 -8.22
CA ILE A 518 -28.84 -20.31 -7.25
C ILE A 518 -28.87 -18.79 -7.45
N LEU A 519 -29.21 -18.06 -6.40
CA LEU A 519 -29.24 -16.60 -6.37
C LEU A 519 -28.19 -16.12 -5.38
N THR A 520 -27.21 -15.38 -5.88
CA THR A 520 -26.11 -14.79 -5.11
C THR A 520 -26.17 -13.26 -5.21
N PRO A 521 -25.82 -12.51 -4.16
CA PRO A 521 -26.03 -11.06 -4.10
C PRO A 521 -24.83 -10.27 -4.65
N HIS A 522 -24.45 -10.50 -5.90
CA HIS A 522 -23.36 -9.83 -6.61
C HIS A 522 -22.00 -9.94 -5.87
N ILE A 523 -21.62 -11.18 -5.58
CA ILE A 523 -20.42 -11.54 -4.80
C ILE A 523 -19.39 -12.35 -5.60
N GLY A 524 -19.57 -12.46 -6.92
CA GLY A 524 -18.66 -13.15 -7.85
C GLY A 524 -17.24 -12.60 -7.94
#